data_AF-A0A2D5ZFQ6-F1
#
_entry.id   AF-A0A2D5ZFQ6-F1
#
_cell.length_a   1.000
_cell.length_b   1.000
_cell.length_c   1.000
_cell.angle_alpha   90.00
_cell.angle_beta   90.00
_cell.angle_gamma   90.00
#
_symmetry.space_group_name_H-M   'P 1'
#
loop_
_entity.id
_entity.type
_entity.pdbx_description
1 polymer ?
#
loop_
_entity_poly.entity_id
_entity_poly.type
_entity_poly.pdbx_seq_one_letter_code
_entity_poly.pdbx_strand_id
1 'polypeptide(L)'
;MVREGLDTHRLGRRLLALGLLLALSGAAIADVRILRSESGARMKVIARRATAIHANPVKGGAARAKARMFDFYYVVDPGMDGDLTRNGYYRVAGGFGRDDILGWVRANDMILWPHRTALRLRNTSDRDRARIYATRRDLENAFASTNRPPAPSGLEPDRRGIEGMMPVLARFRLKISGVETAGYRVAYRQGSQARPTPVGRARSGLDVVFVVDTTNSMGPFIHVIRRAVARVADLVSAETPVRFGLVAYRDVIADPGPDWYVRRMVCDLRTGADHRAFLRRLATVRAALCDSEDAAEEVLGGLQLAVDEAGWDPSAAKHIVLVGDASAQTTRRGSKNPCRLGVQDVLTGAQPIDSPQRQIAVHAVRVISAHPEDHVRCEQHFRELAAGTSISGRYLEFDVRFGASSLTNRMSAMILGFHRDALRQSRSAASEQTRPILGPRLLAVAPPGAAVKPDGFARGFICALDARGRPVVDRVVMVTYGELDQFDSTLDFIVKTIRAGGDPGARDQEQVLRRLENFVSGASLGGDLADVPVRALLLATCDVPATGAPFAHRISDLIAMPRPAFEHWARDIAASRARARRHLARSDLWFTPGSSAGTLAGRHAFLKADEMP
;
A
#
# COMPACT_ATOMS: atom_id res chain seq x y z
N MET A 1 14.50 -45.38 20.75
CA MET A 1 15.98 -45.33 20.60
C MET A 1 16.23 -45.08 19.12
N VAL A 2 16.76 -43.97 18.63
CA VAL A 2 17.90 -43.14 19.05
C VAL A 2 17.51 -41.65 18.93
N ARG A 3 17.91 -40.83 19.91
CA ARG A 3 17.81 -39.37 19.88
C ARG A 3 18.96 -38.83 19.02
N GLU A 4 18.65 -38.15 17.92
CA GLU A 4 19.60 -37.22 17.30
C GLU A 4 19.08 -35.80 17.44
N GLY A 5 19.66 -35.09 18.43
CA GLY A 5 19.58 -33.64 18.51
C GLY A 5 20.42 -33.05 17.39
N LEU A 6 19.79 -32.25 16.54
CA LEU A 6 20.49 -31.40 15.58
C LEU A 6 21.20 -30.29 16.34
N ASP A 7 22.46 -30.59 16.67
CA ASP A 7 23.40 -29.75 17.38
C ASP A 7 23.80 -28.54 16.52
N THR A 8 23.36 -27.35 16.93
CA THR A 8 23.52 -26.08 16.20
C THR A 8 24.96 -25.53 16.19
N HIS A 9 25.93 -26.27 16.71
CA HIS A 9 27.32 -25.83 16.90
C HIS A 9 28.32 -26.31 15.83
N ARG A 10 27.92 -27.18 14.88
CA ARG A 10 28.87 -27.75 13.88
C ARG A 10 28.84 -27.15 12.48
N LEU A 11 27.99 -26.15 12.21
CA LEU A 11 27.97 -25.42 10.92
C LEU A 11 29.00 -24.28 10.83
N GLY A 12 29.77 -24.02 11.88
CA GLY A 12 30.68 -22.86 11.99
C GLY A 12 32.14 -23.08 11.58
N ARG A 13 32.53 -24.21 10.97
CA ARG A 13 33.97 -24.52 10.80
C ARG A 13 34.45 -25.06 9.46
N ARG A 14 33.65 -24.98 8.39
CA ARG A 14 34.11 -25.33 7.04
C ARG A 14 33.50 -24.41 5.98
N LEU A 15 34.05 -23.20 5.85
CA LEU A 15 34.07 -22.48 4.58
C LEU A 15 35.48 -21.96 4.35
N LEU A 16 36.06 -22.42 3.25
CA LEU A 16 37.44 -22.23 2.85
C LEU A 16 37.76 -20.76 2.54
N ALA A 17 38.91 -20.35 3.07
CA ALA A 17 39.94 -19.56 2.42
C ALA A 17 39.82 -19.44 0.88
N LEU A 18 39.40 -18.27 0.40
CA LEU A 18 40.09 -17.48 -0.63
C LEU A 18 39.41 -16.11 -0.74
N GLY A 19 40.13 -15.05 -0.39
CA GLY A 19 39.61 -13.68 -0.45
C GLY A 19 40.32 -12.71 0.50
N LEU A 20 41.64 -12.84 0.63
CA LEU A 20 42.48 -11.88 1.33
C LEU A 20 43.37 -11.20 0.28
N LEU A 21 43.00 -9.97 -0.12
CA LEU A 21 43.90 -8.90 -0.58
C LEU A 21 43.05 -7.67 -0.92
N LEU A 22 43.00 -6.72 0.02
CA LEU A 22 42.52 -5.36 -0.19
C LEU A 22 43.73 -4.44 0.05
N ALA A 23 44.30 -3.93 -1.04
CA ALA A 23 45.23 -2.81 -1.01
C ALA A 23 44.86 -1.82 -2.13
N LEU A 24 44.21 -0.73 -1.69
CA LEU A 24 44.27 0.65 -2.17
C LEU A 24 44.39 0.93 -3.68
N SER A 25 43.37 1.61 -4.22
CA SER A 25 43.54 2.92 -4.88
C SER A 25 42.19 3.52 -5.32
N GLY A 26 42.06 4.84 -5.19
CA GLY A 26 40.95 5.64 -5.72
C GLY A 26 40.01 6.18 -4.65
N ALA A 27 39.98 7.50 -4.47
CA ALA A 27 39.17 8.21 -3.49
C ALA A 27 37.70 7.76 -3.50
N ALA A 28 37.31 6.93 -2.52
CA ALA A 28 35.94 6.51 -2.34
C ALA A 28 35.52 6.82 -0.90
N ILE A 29 34.39 7.50 -0.78
CA ILE A 29 33.62 7.69 0.45
C ILE A 29 33.70 6.38 1.23
N ALA A 30 34.17 6.44 2.48
CA ALA A 30 34.48 5.24 3.23
C ALA A 30 33.19 4.48 3.60
N ASP A 31 32.75 3.64 2.68
CA ASP A 31 31.49 2.90 2.70
C ASP A 31 31.42 1.92 3.86
N VAL A 32 30.21 1.70 4.36
CA VAL A 32 29.93 0.66 5.35
C VAL A 32 30.23 -0.70 4.74
N ARG A 33 31.16 -1.45 5.34
CA ARG A 33 31.49 -2.81 4.89
C ARG A 33 30.35 -3.78 5.22
N ILE A 34 29.38 -3.89 4.33
CA ILE A 34 28.29 -4.87 4.41
C ILE A 34 28.81 -6.23 3.96
N LEU A 35 28.59 -7.25 4.79
CA LEU A 35 28.99 -8.62 4.49
C LEU A 35 28.19 -9.16 3.30
N ARG A 36 28.80 -10.06 2.53
CA ARG A 36 28.16 -10.72 1.38
C ARG A 36 28.05 -12.23 1.61
N SER A 37 27.04 -12.84 1.03
CA SER A 37 26.89 -14.29 0.96
C SER A 37 27.78 -14.88 -0.14
N GLU A 38 27.91 -16.21 -0.18
CA GLU A 38 28.58 -16.94 -1.26
C GLU A 38 28.03 -16.60 -2.65
N SER A 39 26.72 -16.31 -2.74
CA SER A 39 26.09 -15.91 -4.01
C SER A 39 26.30 -14.43 -4.35
N GLY A 40 27.19 -13.73 -3.64
CA GLY A 40 27.48 -12.29 -3.82
C GLY A 40 26.46 -11.34 -3.19
N ALA A 41 25.25 -11.81 -2.88
CA ALA A 41 24.19 -10.97 -2.34
C ALA A 41 24.55 -10.41 -0.96
N ARG A 42 24.26 -9.12 -0.74
CA ARG A 42 24.41 -8.45 0.57
C ARG A 42 23.67 -9.21 1.66
N MET A 43 24.38 -9.53 2.73
CA MET A 43 23.90 -10.30 3.87
C MET A 43 22.84 -9.49 4.64
N LYS A 44 21.73 -10.14 4.98
CA LYS A 44 20.63 -9.53 5.72
C LYS A 44 20.16 -10.43 6.86
N VAL A 45 19.54 -9.81 7.85
CA VAL A 45 18.83 -10.49 8.93
C VAL A 45 17.41 -9.96 9.04
N ILE A 46 16.46 -10.83 9.39
CA ILE A 46 15.06 -10.47 9.61
C ILE A 46 14.71 -10.66 11.09
N ALA A 47 14.03 -9.68 11.68
CA ALA A 47 13.60 -9.76 13.07
C ALA A 47 12.48 -10.78 13.27
N ARG A 48 12.73 -11.77 14.14
CA ARG A 48 11.74 -12.79 14.53
C ARG A 48 10.68 -12.26 15.50
N ARG A 49 11.02 -11.20 16.23
CA ARG A 49 10.20 -10.55 17.24
C ARG A 49 10.66 -9.11 17.39
N ALA A 50 9.85 -8.28 18.05
CA ALA A 50 10.30 -6.96 18.43
C ALA A 50 11.52 -7.07 19.37
N THR A 51 12.63 -6.41 19.02
CA THR A 51 13.88 -6.47 19.78
C THR A 51 14.60 -5.13 19.74
N ALA A 52 15.44 -4.85 20.75
CA ALA A 52 16.20 -3.62 20.82
C ALA A 52 17.46 -3.69 19.94
N ILE A 53 17.81 -2.57 19.33
CA ILE A 53 19.10 -2.34 18.69
C ILE A 53 19.94 -1.53 19.67
N HIS A 54 21.02 -2.12 20.16
CA HIS A 54 21.89 -1.58 21.19
C HIS A 54 23.05 -0.78 20.59
N ALA A 55 23.55 0.21 21.32
CA ALA A 55 24.76 0.94 20.91
C ALA A 55 26.00 0.02 20.88
N ASN A 56 26.06 -0.97 21.79
CA ASN A 56 27.20 -1.87 21.97
C ASN A 56 26.76 -3.34 22.07
N PRO A 57 27.61 -4.32 21.67
CA PRO A 57 27.30 -5.76 21.67
C PRO A 57 27.50 -6.39 23.07
N VAL A 58 26.82 -5.83 24.06
CA VAL A 58 26.86 -6.30 25.46
C VAL A 58 25.46 -6.44 26.02
N LYS A 59 25.31 -7.42 26.93
CA LYS A 59 24.06 -7.67 27.63
C LYS A 59 23.72 -6.46 28.51
N GLY A 60 22.56 -5.85 28.29
CA GLY A 60 22.12 -4.67 29.05
C GLY A 60 22.60 -3.32 28.52
N GLY A 61 23.27 -3.27 27.36
CA GLY A 61 23.66 -2.00 26.74
C GLY A 61 22.47 -1.10 26.40
N ALA A 62 22.69 0.21 26.40
CA ALA A 62 21.65 1.21 26.07
C ALA A 62 21.02 0.93 24.69
N ALA A 63 19.68 0.91 24.65
CA ALA A 63 18.92 0.75 23.42
C ALA A 63 18.94 2.08 22.64
N ARG A 64 19.34 2.02 21.37
CA ARG A 64 19.39 3.17 20.46
C ARG A 64 18.18 3.21 19.52
N ALA A 65 17.68 2.04 19.16
CA ALA A 65 16.49 1.88 18.31
C ALA A 65 15.77 0.57 18.62
N LYS A 66 14.64 0.32 17.95
CA LYS A 66 13.86 -0.91 18.09
C LYS A 66 13.58 -1.51 16.71
N ALA A 67 13.90 -2.79 16.56
CA ALA A 67 13.52 -3.57 15.39
C ALA A 67 12.11 -4.15 15.58
N ARG A 68 11.26 -4.02 14.55
CA ARG A 68 9.92 -4.64 14.57
C ARG A 68 9.99 -6.01 13.90
N MET A 69 9.08 -6.91 14.27
CA MET A 69 8.99 -8.23 13.65
C MET A 69 8.81 -8.11 12.13
N PHE A 70 9.56 -8.90 11.36
CA PHE A 70 9.67 -8.89 9.90
C PHE A 70 10.37 -7.69 9.24
N ASP A 71 10.82 -6.69 10.00
CA ASP A 71 11.80 -5.74 9.45
C ASP A 71 13.11 -6.48 9.16
N PHE A 72 13.78 -6.11 8.07
CA PHE A 72 15.09 -6.65 7.70
C PHE A 72 16.17 -5.57 7.81
N TYR A 73 17.40 -6.00 8.06
CA TYR A 73 18.56 -5.13 8.18
C TYR A 73 19.78 -5.75 7.50
N TYR A 74 20.67 -4.90 6.99
CA TYR A 74 21.94 -5.34 6.42
C TYR A 74 22.95 -5.67 7.52
N VAL A 75 23.71 -6.75 7.33
CA VAL A 75 24.76 -7.15 8.28
C VAL A 75 26.07 -6.44 7.93
N VAL A 76 26.56 -5.65 8.87
CA VAL A 76 27.83 -4.92 8.77
C VAL A 76 28.93 -5.76 9.41
N ASP A 77 30.13 -5.68 8.84
CA ASP A 77 31.33 -6.30 9.41
C ASP A 77 31.51 -5.88 10.89
N PRO A 78 31.59 -6.85 11.82
CA PRO A 78 31.77 -6.56 13.25
C PRO A 78 33.20 -6.16 13.64
N GLY A 79 34.19 -6.27 12.74
CA GLY A 79 35.54 -5.72 12.90
C GLY A 79 36.56 -6.63 13.60
N MET A 80 36.29 -7.92 13.77
CA MET A 80 37.28 -8.93 14.23
C MET A 80 37.09 -10.24 13.43
N ASP A 81 38.17 -10.70 12.79
CA ASP A 81 38.39 -12.01 12.16
C ASP A 81 37.17 -12.78 11.61
N GLY A 82 36.43 -12.16 10.70
CA GLY A 82 35.51 -12.86 9.78
C GLY A 82 34.25 -13.46 10.40
N ASP A 83 34.04 -13.34 11.71
CA ASP A 83 32.82 -13.83 12.35
C ASP A 83 31.61 -12.97 11.97
N LEU A 84 30.46 -13.62 11.76
CA LEU A 84 29.20 -12.91 11.46
C LEU A 84 28.66 -12.12 12.67
N THR A 85 29.12 -12.44 13.88
CA THR A 85 28.60 -11.86 15.13
C THR A 85 29.72 -11.53 16.09
N ARG A 86 29.51 -10.49 16.92
CA ARG A 86 30.36 -10.19 18.07
C ARG A 86 29.55 -10.41 19.35
N ASN A 87 30.04 -11.26 20.26
CA ASN A 87 29.35 -11.59 21.52
C ASN A 87 27.89 -12.09 21.32
N GLY A 88 27.59 -12.75 20.20
CA GLY A 88 26.23 -13.17 19.86
C GLY A 88 25.31 -12.06 19.34
N TYR A 89 25.87 -10.94 18.89
CA TYR A 89 25.15 -9.83 18.26
C TYR A 89 25.59 -9.61 16.81
N TYR A 90 24.62 -9.34 15.93
CA TYR A 90 24.89 -8.79 14.61
C TYR A 90 25.04 -7.28 14.69
N ARG A 91 26.00 -6.72 13.97
CA ARG A 91 26.02 -5.29 13.68
C ARG A 91 25.13 -5.03 12.47
N VAL A 92 24.21 -4.08 12.57
CA VAL A 92 23.16 -3.88 11.58
C VAL A 92 23.03 -2.44 11.08
N ALA A 93 22.69 -2.30 9.81
CA ALA A 93 22.39 -1.03 9.15
C ALA A 93 21.04 -1.07 8.42
N GLY A 94 20.36 0.08 8.34
CA GLY A 94 19.12 0.26 7.57
C GLY A 94 19.35 0.50 6.09
N GLY A 95 20.56 0.93 5.72
CA GLY A 95 20.97 1.32 4.38
C GLY A 95 22.47 1.10 4.17
N PHE A 96 23.08 1.91 3.32
CA PHE A 96 24.45 1.73 2.83
C PHE A 96 25.44 2.79 3.34
N GLY A 97 24.94 3.94 3.80
CA GLY A 97 25.78 5.02 4.32
C GLY A 97 26.23 4.79 5.76
N ARG A 98 27.29 5.48 6.19
CA ARG A 98 27.80 5.41 7.57
C ARG A 98 26.74 5.76 8.61
N ASP A 99 25.90 6.74 8.30
CA ASP A 99 24.82 7.19 9.17
C ASP A 99 23.65 6.20 9.24
N ASP A 100 23.60 5.22 8.31
CA ASP A 100 22.61 4.16 8.33
C ASP A 100 22.95 3.03 9.34
N ILE A 101 24.13 3.07 9.97
CA ILE A 101 24.51 2.10 11.01
C ILE A 101 23.67 2.33 12.26
N LEU A 102 22.78 1.37 12.54
CA LEU A 102 21.83 1.46 13.64
C LEU A 102 22.44 0.97 14.97
N GLY A 103 23.28 -0.07 14.92
CA GLY A 103 23.92 -0.63 16.11
C GLY A 103 23.97 -2.16 16.10
N TRP A 104 23.76 -2.76 17.27
CA TRP A 104 23.93 -4.19 17.51
C TRP A 104 22.65 -4.86 17.95
N VAL A 105 22.31 -5.99 17.36
CA VAL A 105 21.09 -6.74 17.68
C VAL A 105 21.38 -8.20 17.98
N ARG A 106 20.66 -8.78 18.93
CA ARG A 106 20.90 -10.17 19.36
C ARG A 106 20.65 -11.14 18.22
N ALA A 107 21.62 -12.00 17.94
CA ALA A 107 21.51 -13.01 16.89
C ALA A 107 20.33 -13.96 17.13
N ASN A 108 20.05 -14.27 18.41
CA ASN A 108 18.92 -15.10 18.84
C ASN A 108 17.52 -14.48 18.60
N ASP A 109 17.44 -13.20 18.22
CA ASP A 109 16.19 -12.53 17.84
C ASP A 109 16.05 -12.34 16.33
N MET A 110 17.06 -12.77 15.57
CA MET A 110 17.20 -12.55 14.13
C MET A 110 17.26 -13.86 13.37
N ILE A 111 16.76 -13.90 12.14
CA ILE A 111 16.99 -15.01 11.20
C ILE A 111 17.84 -14.51 10.03
N LEU A 112 18.86 -15.28 9.67
CA LEU A 112 19.69 -14.97 8.52
C LEU A 112 18.88 -15.10 7.23
N TRP A 113 18.96 -14.07 6.39
CA TRP A 113 18.34 -14.01 5.08
C TRP A 113 19.42 -13.63 4.05
N PRO A 114 20.27 -14.59 3.66
CA PRO A 114 21.49 -14.32 2.89
C PRO A 114 21.22 -14.00 1.41
N HIS A 115 19.97 -14.05 0.96
CA HIS A 115 19.56 -13.83 -0.42
C HIS A 115 18.49 -12.72 -0.52
N ARG A 116 17.87 -12.57 -1.69
CA ARG A 116 16.99 -11.44 -2.04
C ARG A 116 15.59 -11.86 -2.49
N THR A 117 15.12 -13.03 -2.07
CA THR A 117 13.94 -13.67 -2.66
C THR A 117 12.82 -13.80 -1.64
N ALA A 118 11.63 -13.40 -2.05
CA ALA A 118 10.40 -13.59 -1.30
C ALA A 118 9.31 -14.17 -2.22
N LEU A 119 8.21 -14.63 -1.62
CA LEU A 119 7.03 -15.09 -2.34
C LEU A 119 5.86 -14.15 -2.06
N ARG A 120 5.21 -13.68 -3.12
CA ARG A 120 4.00 -12.86 -3.04
C ARG A 120 2.79 -13.73 -3.36
N LEU A 121 1.73 -13.65 -2.55
CA LEU A 121 0.48 -14.38 -2.82
C LEU A 121 -0.19 -13.83 -4.08
N ARG A 122 -0.68 -14.72 -4.95
CA ARG A 122 -1.41 -14.31 -6.16
C ARG A 122 -2.86 -14.01 -5.83
N ASN A 123 -3.35 -12.84 -6.24
CA ASN A 123 -4.72 -12.39 -5.99
C ASN A 123 -5.64 -12.73 -7.17
N THR A 124 -5.74 -14.01 -7.53
CA THR A 124 -6.60 -14.50 -8.62
C THR A 124 -7.60 -15.54 -8.07
N SER A 125 -8.80 -15.59 -8.64
CA SER A 125 -9.88 -16.48 -8.19
C SER A 125 -9.84 -17.88 -8.83
N ASP A 126 -8.94 -18.10 -9.76
CA ASP A 126 -8.79 -19.30 -10.57
C ASP A 126 -7.89 -20.35 -9.93
N ARG A 127 -7.46 -20.19 -8.67
CA ARG A 127 -6.50 -21.05 -7.97
C ARG A 127 -6.94 -21.38 -6.55
N ASP A 128 -6.42 -22.48 -6.00
CA ASP A 128 -6.66 -22.82 -4.60
C ASP A 128 -5.85 -21.91 -3.66
N ARG A 129 -6.36 -21.68 -2.44
CA ARG A 129 -5.67 -20.90 -1.41
C ARG A 129 -4.29 -21.49 -1.11
N ALA A 130 -3.28 -20.64 -1.00
CA ALA A 130 -1.92 -21.07 -0.67
C ALA A 130 -1.88 -21.72 0.74
N ARG A 131 -1.21 -22.88 0.82
CA ARG A 131 -1.08 -23.69 2.03
C ARG A 131 0.38 -23.82 2.42
N ILE A 132 0.66 -23.61 3.70
CA ILE A 132 1.99 -23.79 4.30
C ILE A 132 1.89 -24.93 5.30
N TYR A 133 2.85 -25.83 5.26
CA TYR A 133 2.92 -26.99 6.15
C TYR A 133 4.08 -26.87 7.14
N ALA A 134 3.92 -27.47 8.32
CA ALA A 134 4.93 -27.41 9.38
C ALA A 134 6.21 -28.14 8.96
N THR A 135 6.08 -29.27 8.26
CA THR A 135 7.21 -30.08 7.78
C THR A 135 7.18 -30.27 6.27
N ARG A 136 8.35 -30.58 5.69
CA ARG A 136 8.47 -30.94 4.28
C ARG A 136 7.66 -32.20 3.94
N ARG A 137 7.65 -33.19 4.85
CA ARG A 137 6.90 -34.43 4.68
C ARG A 137 5.40 -34.18 4.60
N ASP A 138 4.88 -33.28 5.41
CA ASP A 138 3.45 -32.91 5.35
C ASP A 138 3.09 -32.24 4.03
N LEU A 139 3.96 -31.36 3.52
CA LEU A 139 3.80 -30.79 2.18
C LEU A 139 3.74 -31.89 1.13
N GLU A 140 4.69 -32.83 1.10
CA GLU A 140 4.72 -33.92 0.12
C GLU A 140 3.48 -34.82 0.23
N ASN A 141 3.07 -35.19 1.44
CA ASN A 141 1.87 -35.99 1.71
C ASN A 141 0.55 -35.31 1.27
N ALA A 142 0.50 -33.99 1.32
CA ALA A 142 -0.68 -33.23 0.88
C ALA A 142 -0.89 -33.29 -0.65
N PHE A 143 0.16 -33.56 -1.42
CA PHE A 143 0.10 -33.72 -2.87
C PHE A 143 0.05 -35.20 -3.32
N ALA A 144 0.34 -36.15 -2.43
CA ALA A 144 0.41 -37.57 -2.74
C ALA A 144 -0.96 -38.30 -2.76
N SER A 145 -2.08 -37.59 -2.95
CA SER A 145 -3.45 -38.15 -2.99
C SER A 145 -3.77 -39.11 -1.82
N THR A 146 -3.49 -38.68 -0.59
CA THR A 146 -3.78 -39.45 0.62
C THR A 146 -5.25 -39.29 1.05
N ASN A 147 -5.88 -40.34 1.59
CA ASN A 147 -7.28 -40.30 2.09
C ASN A 147 -7.52 -39.24 3.18
N ARG A 148 -6.45 -38.78 3.85
CA ARG A 148 -6.53 -37.75 4.89
C ARG A 148 -5.30 -36.84 4.79
N PRO A 149 -5.33 -35.77 3.97
CA PRO A 149 -4.19 -34.88 3.82
C PRO A 149 -3.88 -34.18 5.16
N PRO A 150 -2.59 -33.93 5.46
CA PRO A 150 -2.20 -33.24 6.67
C PRO A 150 -2.77 -31.82 6.68
N ALA A 151 -3.18 -31.35 7.86
CA ALA A 151 -3.63 -29.98 8.00
C ALA A 151 -2.47 -29.01 7.75
N PRO A 152 -2.66 -27.93 6.98
CA PRO A 152 -1.64 -26.90 6.85
C PRO A 152 -1.39 -26.25 8.22
N SER A 153 -0.18 -25.73 8.46
CA SER A 153 0.12 -24.88 9.62
C SER A 153 -0.29 -23.41 9.38
N GLY A 154 -0.29 -22.99 8.10
CA GLY A 154 -0.66 -21.65 7.67
C GLY A 154 -1.51 -21.71 6.40
N LEU A 155 -2.63 -20.99 6.40
CA LEU A 155 -3.54 -20.91 5.26
C LEU A 155 -3.74 -19.45 4.85
N GLU A 156 -3.59 -19.17 3.56
CA GLU A 156 -3.94 -17.87 2.98
C GLU A 156 -5.38 -17.49 3.35
N PRO A 157 -5.74 -16.34 3.95
CA PRO A 157 -7.13 -15.97 4.26
C PRO A 157 -8.03 -15.74 3.02
N ASP A 158 -9.35 -15.76 3.21
CA ASP A 158 -10.34 -15.61 2.12
C ASP A 158 -10.42 -14.19 1.50
N ARG A 159 -9.81 -13.19 2.14
CA ARG A 159 -9.87 -11.79 1.67
C ARG A 159 -8.83 -11.53 0.58
N ARG A 160 -9.29 -11.01 -0.56
CA ARG A 160 -8.44 -10.44 -1.62
C ARG A 160 -7.71 -9.21 -1.06
N GLY A 161 -6.37 -9.24 -1.06
CA GLY A 161 -5.53 -8.12 -0.60
C GLY A 161 -4.67 -8.41 0.63
N ILE A 162 -4.11 -9.62 0.74
CA ILE A 162 -3.08 -9.89 1.75
C ILE A 162 -1.83 -9.10 1.38
N GLU A 163 -1.53 -8.11 2.20
CA GLU A 163 -0.30 -7.32 2.07
C GLU A 163 0.85 -8.02 2.80
N GLY A 164 2.02 -8.03 2.16
CA GLY A 164 3.24 -8.62 2.68
C GLY A 164 3.73 -9.83 1.87
N MET A 165 5.04 -9.99 1.81
CA MET A 165 5.71 -11.07 1.08
C MET A 165 6.36 -12.04 2.06
N MET A 166 6.30 -13.34 1.74
CA MET A 166 6.93 -14.36 2.57
C MET A 166 8.42 -14.41 2.24
N PRO A 167 9.33 -13.99 3.13
CA PRO A 167 10.76 -14.17 2.87
C PRO A 167 11.05 -15.66 2.72
N VAL A 168 11.72 -16.02 1.62
CA VAL A 168 12.23 -17.38 1.45
C VAL A 168 13.40 -17.55 2.41
N LEU A 169 13.47 -18.69 3.09
CA LEU A 169 14.55 -19.07 3.99
C LEU A 169 15.42 -20.19 3.42
N ALA A 170 14.85 -20.99 2.52
CA ALA A 170 15.55 -22.02 1.76
C ALA A 170 14.69 -22.43 0.55
N ARG A 171 15.34 -22.84 -0.53
CA ARG A 171 14.68 -23.48 -1.69
C ARG A 171 15.07 -24.95 -1.73
N PHE A 172 14.13 -25.81 -2.11
CA PHE A 172 14.37 -27.23 -2.33
C PHE A 172 13.57 -27.72 -3.53
N ARG A 173 13.85 -28.95 -3.97
CA ARG A 173 13.11 -29.66 -5.02
C ARG A 173 12.21 -30.71 -4.39
N LEU A 174 10.99 -30.84 -4.90
CA LEU A 174 10.03 -31.89 -4.56
C LEU A 174 9.41 -32.47 -5.83
N LYS A 175 8.92 -33.70 -5.77
CA LYS A 175 8.17 -34.31 -6.86
C LYS A 175 6.68 -34.26 -6.53
N ILE A 176 5.88 -33.64 -7.39
CA ILE A 176 4.42 -33.64 -7.32
C ILE A 176 3.92 -34.38 -8.54
N SER A 177 3.19 -35.48 -8.35
CA SER A 177 2.67 -36.32 -9.45
C SER A 177 3.75 -36.70 -10.49
N GLY A 178 4.97 -36.99 -10.02
CA GLY A 178 6.12 -37.32 -10.88
C GLY A 178 6.87 -36.13 -11.48
N VAL A 179 6.34 -34.90 -11.38
CA VAL A 179 6.96 -33.69 -11.91
C VAL A 179 7.82 -32.99 -10.85
N GLU A 180 9.08 -32.73 -11.20
CA GLU A 180 10.00 -31.93 -10.38
C GLU A 180 9.48 -30.49 -10.25
N THR A 181 9.17 -30.09 -9.01
CA THR A 181 8.59 -28.80 -8.66
C THR A 181 9.43 -28.10 -7.59
N ALA A 182 9.47 -26.77 -7.64
CA ALA A 182 10.20 -25.98 -6.65
C ALA A 182 9.39 -25.81 -5.35
N GLY A 183 10.04 -26.13 -4.23
CA GLY A 183 9.52 -25.93 -2.88
C GLY A 183 10.32 -24.88 -2.13
N TYR A 184 9.65 -24.22 -1.18
CA TYR A 184 10.25 -23.13 -0.41
C TYR A 184 9.99 -23.32 1.07
N ARG A 185 11.03 -23.14 1.88
CA ARG A 185 10.87 -22.87 3.31
C ARG A 185 10.72 -21.37 3.46
N VAL A 186 9.66 -20.91 4.11
CA VAL A 186 9.32 -19.50 4.24
C VAL A 186 9.06 -19.10 5.68
N ALA A 187 9.16 -17.81 5.97
CA ALA A 187 8.61 -17.23 7.20
C ALA A 187 7.34 -16.42 6.92
N TYR A 188 6.43 -16.42 7.88
CA TYR A 188 5.14 -15.72 7.81
C TYR A 188 4.62 -15.40 9.22
N ARG A 189 3.64 -14.50 9.31
CA ARG A 189 2.99 -14.19 10.58
C ARG A 189 1.78 -15.09 10.76
N GLN A 190 1.76 -15.87 11.82
CA GLN A 190 0.64 -16.73 12.16
C GLN A 190 -0.39 -15.91 12.95
N GLY A 191 -1.58 -15.73 12.38
CA GLY A 191 -2.71 -15.05 13.04
C GLY A 191 -3.91 -15.98 13.17
N SER A 192 -4.74 -15.78 14.18
CA SER A 192 -6.05 -16.44 14.25
C SER A 192 -7.00 -15.87 13.17
N GLN A 193 -8.10 -16.56 12.86
CA GLN A 193 -9.29 -15.91 12.28
C GLN A 193 -9.90 -14.93 13.30
N ALA A 194 -9.12 -13.99 13.82
CA ALA A 194 -9.67 -12.84 14.47
C ALA A 194 -10.25 -11.96 13.37
N ARG A 195 -11.58 -11.85 13.34
CA ARG A 195 -12.27 -10.64 12.83
C ARG A 195 -11.39 -9.47 13.28
N PRO A 196 -10.84 -8.67 12.36
CA PRO A 196 -9.78 -7.73 12.72
C PRO A 196 -10.27 -6.90 13.90
N THR A 197 -9.62 -7.05 15.06
CA THR A 197 -9.69 -6.02 16.10
C THR A 197 -9.18 -4.77 15.39
N PRO A 198 -9.98 -3.70 15.27
CA PRO A 198 -9.58 -2.54 14.49
C PRO A 198 -8.33 -1.92 15.11
N VAL A 199 -7.16 -2.21 14.52
CA VAL A 199 -5.92 -1.50 14.81
C VAL A 199 -6.05 -0.16 14.10
N GLY A 200 -6.23 0.88 14.91
CA GLY A 200 -6.64 2.22 14.49
C GLY A 200 -8.14 2.24 14.20
N ARG A 201 -8.89 3.16 14.81
CA ARG A 201 -10.28 3.47 14.43
C ARG A 201 -10.30 3.91 12.96
N ALA A 202 -10.35 2.97 12.03
CA ALA A 202 -10.96 3.19 10.73
C ALA A 202 -12.40 3.55 11.03
N ARG A 203 -12.87 4.67 10.45
CA ARG A 203 -14.19 5.22 10.73
C ARG A 203 -15.25 4.11 10.64
N SER A 204 -15.95 3.82 11.74
CA SER A 204 -16.75 2.59 11.90
C SER A 204 -18.15 2.66 11.29
N GLY A 205 -18.49 3.79 10.65
CA GLY A 205 -19.77 4.01 9.99
C GLY A 205 -19.83 5.36 9.29
N LEU A 206 -21.00 5.66 8.73
CA LEU A 206 -21.31 6.87 8.00
C LEU A 206 -22.39 7.66 8.76
N ASP A 207 -22.21 8.97 8.90
CA ASP A 207 -23.27 9.88 9.30
C ASP A 207 -23.64 10.74 8.10
N VAL A 208 -24.92 10.75 7.73
CA VAL A 208 -25.42 11.54 6.61
C VAL A 208 -26.60 12.39 7.06
N VAL A 209 -26.47 13.71 6.99
CA VAL A 209 -27.56 14.66 7.29
C VAL A 209 -28.03 15.29 6.00
N PHE A 210 -29.29 15.10 5.66
CA PHE A 210 -29.94 15.83 4.56
C PHE A 210 -30.42 17.19 5.07
N VAL A 211 -30.04 18.26 4.38
CA VAL A 211 -30.50 19.62 4.68
C VAL A 211 -31.33 20.05 3.49
N VAL A 212 -32.64 20.10 3.67
CA VAL A 212 -33.61 20.15 2.55
C VAL A 212 -34.42 21.43 2.63
N ASP A 213 -34.48 22.11 1.50
CA ASP A 213 -35.37 23.23 1.26
C ASP A 213 -36.84 22.77 1.24
N THR A 214 -37.67 23.44 2.03
CA THR A 214 -39.10 23.15 2.19
C THR A 214 -39.98 24.37 1.97
N THR A 215 -39.52 25.33 1.18
CA THR A 215 -40.28 26.51 0.71
C THR A 215 -41.40 26.12 -0.25
N ASN A 216 -42.22 27.10 -0.65
CA ASN A 216 -43.30 26.86 -1.62
C ASN A 216 -42.76 26.48 -3.00
N SER A 217 -41.67 27.13 -3.47
CA SER A 217 -41.02 26.84 -4.75
C SER A 217 -40.60 25.38 -4.90
N MET A 218 -40.29 24.72 -3.78
CA MET A 218 -39.96 23.30 -3.70
C MET A 218 -41.18 22.37 -3.78
N GLY A 219 -42.40 22.89 -3.77
CA GLY A 219 -43.67 22.16 -3.83
C GLY A 219 -43.74 21.11 -4.94
N PRO A 220 -43.47 21.45 -6.21
CA PRO A 220 -43.45 20.49 -7.32
C PRO A 220 -42.39 19.40 -7.18
N PHE A 221 -41.36 19.62 -6.36
CA PHE A 221 -40.15 18.79 -6.30
C PHE A 221 -40.07 17.94 -5.02
N ILE A 222 -40.74 18.34 -3.94
CA ILE A 222 -40.59 17.75 -2.60
C ILE A 222 -40.91 16.25 -2.60
N HIS A 223 -41.89 15.81 -3.40
CA HIS A 223 -42.23 14.40 -3.51
C HIS A 223 -41.14 13.57 -4.21
N VAL A 224 -40.48 14.14 -5.22
CA VAL A 224 -39.36 13.51 -5.94
C VAL A 224 -38.14 13.39 -5.03
N ILE A 225 -37.82 14.46 -4.30
CA ILE A 225 -36.71 14.49 -3.35
C ILE A 225 -36.94 13.51 -2.22
N ARG A 226 -38.14 13.49 -1.62
CA ARG A 226 -38.49 12.53 -0.56
C ARG A 226 -38.32 11.08 -1.00
N ARG A 227 -38.76 10.74 -2.22
CA ARG A 227 -38.57 9.40 -2.80
C ARG A 227 -37.10 9.09 -3.05
N ALA A 228 -36.33 10.05 -3.55
CA ALA A 228 -34.90 9.86 -3.80
C ALA A 228 -34.13 9.67 -2.49
N VAL A 229 -34.34 10.52 -1.48
CA VAL A 229 -33.71 10.42 -0.16
C VAL A 229 -34.05 9.09 0.51
N ALA A 230 -35.32 8.66 0.47
CA ALA A 230 -35.72 7.36 1.02
C ALA A 230 -34.94 6.21 0.36
N ARG A 231 -34.81 6.23 -0.97
CA ARG A 231 -34.13 5.16 -1.69
C ARG A 231 -32.60 5.21 -1.56
N VAL A 232 -32.02 6.41 -1.47
CA VAL A 232 -30.61 6.58 -1.09
C VAL A 232 -30.37 5.99 0.29
N ALA A 233 -31.26 6.26 1.25
CA ALA A 233 -31.15 5.71 2.60
C ALA A 233 -31.21 4.18 2.60
N ASP A 234 -32.11 3.57 1.81
CA ASP A 234 -32.17 2.12 1.63
C ASP A 234 -30.87 1.55 1.05
N LEU A 235 -30.35 2.16 -0.03
CA LEU A 235 -29.14 1.69 -0.73
C LEU A 235 -27.88 1.82 0.12
N VAL A 236 -27.71 2.95 0.81
CA VAL A 236 -26.52 3.21 1.63
C VAL A 236 -26.54 2.31 2.88
N SER A 237 -27.71 2.12 3.51
CA SER A 237 -27.85 1.21 4.67
C SER A 237 -27.54 -0.25 4.34
N ALA A 238 -27.79 -0.67 3.10
CA ALA A 238 -27.47 -2.03 2.66
C ALA A 238 -25.96 -2.26 2.49
N GLU A 239 -25.18 -1.21 2.22
CA GLU A 239 -23.74 -1.31 1.95
C GLU A 239 -22.84 -1.05 3.16
N THR A 240 -23.24 -0.16 4.07
CA THR A 240 -22.39 0.26 5.21
C THR A 240 -23.24 0.69 6.41
N PRO A 241 -22.78 0.50 7.67
CA PRO A 241 -23.46 1.06 8.84
C PRO A 241 -23.57 2.58 8.71
N VAL A 242 -24.80 3.10 8.74
CA VAL A 242 -25.10 4.51 8.53
C VAL A 242 -26.15 5.01 9.52
N ARG A 243 -26.03 6.28 9.91
CA ARG A 243 -27.06 7.02 10.65
C ARG A 243 -27.50 8.21 9.81
N PHE A 244 -28.81 8.44 9.73
CA PHE A 244 -29.37 9.52 8.93
C PHE A 244 -29.92 10.65 9.79
N GLY A 245 -29.67 11.88 9.36
CA GLY A 245 -30.31 13.07 9.90
C GLY A 245 -31.07 13.82 8.81
N LEU A 246 -31.99 14.68 9.22
CA LEU A 246 -32.81 15.50 8.34
C LEU A 246 -33.09 16.84 9.00
N VAL A 247 -32.61 17.90 8.35
CA VAL A 247 -32.94 19.29 8.67
C VAL A 247 -33.77 19.84 7.53
N ALA A 248 -34.84 20.53 7.87
CA ALA A 248 -35.62 21.30 6.91
C ALA A 248 -35.42 22.80 7.17
N TYR A 249 -35.33 23.59 6.12
CA TYR A 249 -35.26 25.05 6.23
C TYR A 249 -36.24 25.74 5.26
N ARG A 250 -36.50 27.02 5.54
CA ARG A 250 -37.29 27.99 4.76
C ARG A 250 -36.76 29.40 5.07
N ASP A 251 -37.32 30.43 4.45
CA ASP A 251 -36.98 31.82 4.74
C ASP A 251 -37.54 32.36 6.08
N VAL A 252 -37.07 33.55 6.45
CA VAL A 252 -37.68 34.42 7.45
C VAL A 252 -38.75 35.30 6.79
N ILE A 253 -39.99 35.15 7.22
CA ILE A 253 -41.13 35.98 6.78
C ILE A 253 -41.74 36.74 7.97
N ALA A 254 -42.34 37.90 7.70
CA ALA A 254 -42.85 38.81 8.73
C ALA A 254 -44.13 38.31 9.42
N ASP A 255 -45.03 37.64 8.69
CA ASP A 255 -46.28 37.08 9.23
C ASP A 255 -46.34 35.55 9.02
N PRO A 256 -45.58 34.80 9.84
CA PRO A 256 -45.55 33.35 9.74
C PRO A 256 -46.86 32.74 10.25
N GLY A 257 -47.61 32.08 9.36
CA GLY A 257 -48.72 31.22 9.76
C GLY A 257 -48.28 30.10 10.73
N PRO A 258 -49.22 29.41 11.40
CA PRO A 258 -48.92 28.51 12.52
C PRO A 258 -48.02 27.31 12.17
N ASP A 259 -47.93 26.93 10.89
CA ASP A 259 -47.11 25.82 10.39
C ASP A 259 -45.75 26.27 9.80
N TRP A 260 -45.38 27.55 9.97
CA TRP A 260 -44.11 28.08 9.49
C TRP A 260 -42.95 27.82 10.46
N TYR A 261 -41.79 27.52 9.90
CA TYR A 261 -40.52 27.45 10.62
C TYR A 261 -39.41 27.90 9.70
N VAL A 262 -38.40 28.58 10.25
CA VAL A 262 -37.20 28.99 9.50
C VAL A 262 -36.25 27.80 9.33
N ARG A 263 -36.02 27.05 10.42
CA ARG A 263 -35.19 25.84 10.42
C ARG A 263 -35.71 24.85 11.46
N ARG A 264 -35.63 23.56 11.15
CA ARG A 264 -36.15 22.50 12.02
C ARG A 264 -35.34 21.22 11.86
N MET A 265 -34.85 20.70 12.99
CA MET A 265 -34.32 19.34 13.06
C MET A 265 -35.49 18.35 12.99
N VAL A 266 -35.76 17.82 11.80
CA VAL A 266 -36.85 16.84 11.59
C VAL A 266 -36.43 15.48 12.15
N CYS A 267 -35.15 15.12 12.01
CA CYS A 267 -34.54 13.91 12.57
C CYS A 267 -33.06 14.15 12.89
N ASP A 268 -32.64 13.96 14.14
CA ASP A 268 -31.23 13.90 14.50
C ASP A 268 -30.61 12.51 14.16
N LEU A 269 -29.28 12.41 14.20
CA LEU A 269 -28.54 11.18 13.87
C LEU A 269 -28.71 10.07 14.90
N ARG A 270 -29.16 10.37 16.14
CA ARG A 270 -29.41 9.34 17.16
C ARG A 270 -30.73 8.64 16.86
N THR A 271 -31.76 9.41 16.56
CA THR A 271 -33.09 8.94 16.20
C THR A 271 -33.05 8.24 14.84
N GLY A 272 -32.35 8.80 13.86
CA GLY A 272 -32.21 8.21 12.53
C GLY A 272 -31.12 7.14 12.42
N ALA A 273 -30.58 6.67 13.55
CA ALA A 273 -29.90 5.38 13.61
C ALA A 273 -30.88 4.20 13.41
N ASP A 274 -32.17 4.39 13.74
CA ASP A 274 -33.25 3.51 13.28
C ASP A 274 -33.72 3.97 11.89
N HIS A 275 -33.36 3.18 10.87
CA HIS A 275 -33.73 3.42 9.47
C HIS A 275 -35.25 3.61 9.28
N ARG A 276 -36.08 2.84 10.00
CA ARG A 276 -37.54 2.97 9.89
C ARG A 276 -38.03 4.26 10.53
N ALA A 277 -37.43 4.70 11.63
CA ALA A 277 -37.75 5.97 12.26
C ALA A 277 -37.39 7.15 11.37
N PHE A 278 -36.23 7.10 10.71
CA PHE A 278 -35.83 8.08 9.71
C PHE A 278 -36.85 8.18 8.58
N LEU A 279 -37.24 7.05 7.96
CA LEU A 279 -38.21 7.06 6.85
C LEU A 279 -39.58 7.62 7.26
N ARG A 280 -40.05 7.34 8.49
CA ARG A 280 -41.29 7.94 9.02
C ARG A 280 -41.20 9.46 9.16
N ARG A 281 -40.07 9.98 9.66
CA ARG A 281 -39.83 11.42 9.79
C ARG A 281 -39.65 12.11 8.44
N LEU A 282 -38.98 11.46 7.50
CA LEU A 282 -38.88 11.93 6.12
C LEU A 282 -40.27 12.03 5.46
N ALA A 283 -41.19 11.13 5.79
CA ALA A 283 -42.56 11.16 5.28
C ALA A 283 -43.34 12.42 5.69
N THR A 284 -43.00 13.05 6.83
CA THR A 284 -43.70 14.24 7.35
C THR A 284 -43.25 15.56 6.70
N VAL A 285 -42.18 15.54 5.90
CA VAL A 285 -41.69 16.75 5.24
C VAL A 285 -42.66 17.20 4.15
N ARG A 286 -43.03 18.48 4.21
CA ARG A 286 -43.94 19.16 3.27
C ARG A 286 -43.40 20.53 2.91
N ALA A 287 -43.64 20.93 1.67
CA ALA A 287 -43.39 22.28 1.20
C ALA A 287 -44.26 23.30 1.96
N ALA A 288 -43.82 24.54 2.05
CA ALA A 288 -44.64 25.62 2.59
C ALA A 288 -45.86 25.88 1.69
N LEU A 289 -46.93 26.40 2.28
CA LEU A 289 -48.15 26.76 1.55
C LEU A 289 -48.16 28.24 1.11
N CYS A 290 -47.36 29.08 1.75
CA CYS A 290 -47.17 30.48 1.41
C CYS A 290 -45.77 30.73 0.86
N ASP A 291 -45.64 31.73 0.01
CA ASP A 291 -44.41 32.12 -0.65
C ASP A 291 -43.49 32.92 0.30
N SER A 292 -42.18 32.83 0.04
CA SER A 292 -41.19 33.79 0.54
C SER A 292 -41.27 35.09 -0.27
N GLU A 293 -40.88 36.22 0.33
CA GLU A 293 -40.96 37.53 -0.34
C GLU A 293 -39.86 37.72 -1.41
N ASP A 294 -38.70 37.09 -1.23
CA ASP A 294 -37.57 37.09 -2.16
C ASP A 294 -37.07 35.67 -2.40
N ALA A 295 -36.33 35.48 -3.51
CA ALA A 295 -35.84 34.17 -3.92
C ALA A 295 -34.74 33.60 -3.01
N ALA A 296 -34.09 34.41 -2.17
CA ALA A 296 -33.00 33.94 -1.31
C ALA A 296 -33.55 33.40 0.03
N GLU A 297 -32.99 32.27 0.48
CA GLU A 297 -33.53 31.48 1.59
C GLU A 297 -32.52 31.33 2.73
N GLU A 298 -32.97 30.91 3.93
CA GLU A 298 -32.11 30.76 5.12
C GLU A 298 -31.30 29.44 5.14
N VAL A 299 -30.63 29.16 4.02
CA VAL A 299 -29.81 27.97 3.79
C VAL A 299 -28.72 27.82 4.84
N LEU A 300 -28.04 28.92 5.20
CA LEU A 300 -26.90 28.89 6.13
C LEU A 300 -27.34 28.55 7.55
N GLY A 301 -28.49 29.05 8.00
CA GLY A 301 -29.07 28.68 9.29
C GLY A 301 -29.45 27.20 9.36
N GLY A 302 -29.97 26.63 8.26
CA GLY A 302 -30.22 25.19 8.14
C GLY A 302 -28.95 24.34 8.23
N LEU A 303 -27.88 24.77 7.55
CA LEU A 303 -26.57 24.10 7.62
C LEU A 303 -25.94 24.21 9.01
N GLN A 304 -25.99 25.39 9.64
CA GLN A 304 -25.49 25.58 11.00
C GLN A 304 -26.19 24.63 11.98
N LEU A 305 -27.52 24.53 11.92
CA LEU A 305 -28.28 23.60 12.77
C LEU A 305 -27.83 22.14 12.57
N ALA A 306 -27.54 21.73 11.32
CA ALA A 306 -27.02 20.41 11.03
C ALA A 306 -25.60 20.20 11.58
N VAL A 307 -24.73 21.21 11.50
CA VAL A 307 -23.35 21.15 12.01
C VAL A 307 -23.35 21.04 13.54
N ASP A 308 -24.14 21.87 14.21
CA ASP A 308 -24.07 22.05 15.66
C ASP A 308 -24.89 20.99 16.42
N GLU A 309 -26.07 20.61 15.93
CA GLU A 309 -27.06 19.87 16.73
C GLU A 309 -27.38 18.46 16.21
N ALA A 310 -26.89 18.03 15.04
CA ALA A 310 -27.29 16.74 14.47
C ALA A 310 -26.79 15.50 15.25
N GLY A 311 -25.81 15.64 16.15
CA GLY A 311 -25.33 14.53 17.01
C GLY A 311 -24.29 13.61 16.35
N TRP A 312 -23.33 14.21 15.63
CA TRP A 312 -22.26 13.52 14.89
C TRP A 312 -21.39 12.59 15.75
N ASP A 313 -21.11 11.38 15.25
CA ASP A 313 -20.19 10.44 15.89
C ASP A 313 -18.74 10.80 15.53
N PRO A 314 -17.85 11.07 16.50
CA PRO A 314 -16.45 11.39 16.24
C PRO A 314 -15.72 10.34 15.38
N SER A 315 -16.17 9.09 15.43
CA SER A 315 -15.62 7.96 14.70
C SER A 315 -16.29 7.70 13.34
N ALA A 316 -17.36 8.40 12.96
CA ALA A 316 -17.99 8.25 11.64
C ALA A 316 -17.39 9.20 10.59
N ALA A 317 -17.51 8.80 9.32
CA ALA A 317 -17.37 9.73 8.19
C ALA A 317 -18.64 10.60 8.11
N LYS A 318 -18.49 11.92 8.01
CA LYS A 318 -19.59 12.88 8.20
C LYS A 318 -19.92 13.60 6.90
N HIS A 319 -21.19 13.55 6.50
CA HIS A 319 -21.67 14.09 5.24
C HIS A 319 -22.92 14.91 5.45
N ILE A 320 -22.91 16.15 4.97
CA ILE A 320 -24.13 16.92 4.75
C ILE A 320 -24.49 16.82 3.26
N VAL A 321 -25.76 16.63 2.97
CA VAL A 321 -26.31 16.73 1.61
C VAL A 321 -27.35 17.84 1.59
N LEU A 322 -26.93 19.01 1.12
CA LEU A 322 -27.78 20.17 0.92
C LEU A 322 -28.61 20.00 -0.37
N VAL A 323 -29.91 20.24 -0.29
CA VAL A 323 -30.84 20.16 -1.41
C VAL A 323 -31.75 21.40 -1.41
N GLY A 324 -31.77 22.16 -2.49
CA GLY A 324 -32.62 23.33 -2.65
C GLY A 324 -32.52 23.93 -4.06
N ASP A 325 -33.38 24.90 -4.36
CA ASP A 325 -33.43 25.60 -5.65
C ASP A 325 -33.00 27.07 -5.58
N ALA A 326 -32.88 27.62 -4.38
CA ALA A 326 -32.60 29.03 -4.10
C ALA A 326 -31.22 29.30 -3.47
N SER A 327 -30.74 30.52 -3.64
CA SER A 327 -29.49 31.01 -3.06
C SER A 327 -29.63 31.33 -1.56
N ALA A 328 -28.51 31.27 -0.84
CA ALA A 328 -28.47 31.61 0.58
C ALA A 328 -28.58 33.12 0.88
N GLN A 329 -29.29 33.46 1.96
CA GLN A 329 -29.23 34.78 2.60
C GLN A 329 -27.84 35.01 3.25
N THR A 330 -27.01 35.86 2.64
CA THR A 330 -25.62 36.10 3.07
C THR A 330 -25.39 37.47 3.73
N THR A 331 -26.40 38.34 3.75
CA THR A 331 -26.30 39.69 4.32
C THR A 331 -26.26 39.62 5.85
N ARG A 332 -25.06 39.67 6.46
CA ARG A 332 -24.85 39.46 7.90
C ARG A 332 -25.65 40.36 8.84
N ARG A 333 -26.04 41.57 8.40
CA ARG A 333 -26.86 42.52 9.18
C ARG A 333 -28.30 42.61 8.69
N GLY A 334 -28.70 41.75 7.74
CA GLY A 334 -30.08 41.69 7.25
C GLY A 334 -30.98 40.96 8.23
N SER A 335 -32.25 41.37 8.32
CA SER A 335 -33.28 40.70 9.13
C SER A 335 -33.54 39.25 8.69
N LYS A 336 -33.31 38.94 7.41
CA LYS A 336 -33.48 37.60 6.83
C LYS A 336 -32.33 36.63 7.05
N ASN A 337 -31.23 37.06 7.68
CA ASN A 337 -30.12 36.19 8.11
C ASN A 337 -29.94 36.29 9.63
N PRO A 338 -30.85 35.68 10.42
CA PRO A 338 -30.83 35.74 11.88
C PRO A 338 -29.55 35.15 12.48
N CYS A 339 -28.92 34.20 11.80
CA CYS A 339 -27.65 33.61 12.25
C CYS A 339 -26.43 34.50 11.96
N ARG A 340 -26.59 35.56 11.14
CA ARG A 340 -25.55 36.51 10.73
C ARG A 340 -24.34 35.85 10.06
N LEU A 341 -24.60 34.76 9.33
CA LEU A 341 -23.58 33.90 8.72
C LEU A 341 -23.28 34.31 7.28
N GLY A 342 -22.03 34.15 6.86
CA GLY A 342 -21.63 33.95 5.48
C GLY A 342 -21.33 32.48 5.18
N VAL A 343 -21.18 32.14 3.90
CA VAL A 343 -20.83 30.78 3.45
C VAL A 343 -19.57 30.25 4.16
N GLN A 344 -18.55 31.10 4.30
CA GLN A 344 -17.29 30.74 4.93
C GLN A 344 -17.41 30.46 6.44
N ASP A 345 -18.36 31.08 7.15
CA ASP A 345 -18.54 30.80 8.58
C ASP A 345 -19.08 29.40 8.80
N VAL A 346 -20.06 29.00 7.96
CA VAL A 346 -20.62 27.64 7.97
C VAL A 346 -19.56 26.61 7.62
N LEU A 347 -18.74 26.88 6.60
CA LEU A 347 -17.63 25.99 6.24
C LEU A 347 -16.59 25.88 7.34
N THR A 348 -16.29 26.96 8.05
CA THR A 348 -15.37 26.94 9.20
C THR A 348 -15.93 26.10 10.35
N GLY A 349 -17.22 26.21 10.64
CA GLY A 349 -17.89 25.36 11.64
C GLY A 349 -17.96 23.88 11.22
N ALA A 350 -18.25 23.61 9.95
CA ALA A 350 -18.33 22.25 9.40
C ALA A 350 -16.94 21.60 9.27
N GLN A 351 -15.89 22.39 9.04
CA GLN A 351 -14.53 21.92 8.74
C GLN A 351 -13.47 22.64 9.59
N PRO A 352 -13.54 22.50 10.93
CA PRO A 352 -12.58 23.15 11.81
C PRO A 352 -11.17 22.60 11.58
N ILE A 353 -10.20 23.49 11.39
CA ILE A 353 -8.80 23.16 11.12
C ILE A 353 -8.20 22.36 12.29
N ASP A 354 -8.53 22.75 13.53
CA ASP A 354 -7.96 22.16 14.75
C ASP A 354 -8.59 20.84 15.16
N SER A 355 -9.60 20.36 14.44
CA SER A 355 -10.33 19.12 14.80
C SER A 355 -10.64 18.26 13.58
N PRO A 356 -9.65 17.57 13.00
CA PRO A 356 -9.84 16.71 11.82
C PRO A 356 -10.91 15.62 11.99
N GLN A 357 -11.16 15.14 13.22
CA GLN A 357 -12.22 14.16 13.47
C GLN A 357 -13.63 14.76 13.40
N ARG A 358 -13.76 16.09 13.48
CA ARG A 358 -15.04 16.82 13.39
C ARG A 358 -15.35 17.32 11.98
N GLN A 359 -14.44 17.19 11.02
CA GLN A 359 -14.66 17.68 9.66
C GLN A 359 -15.82 16.97 8.96
N ILE A 360 -16.73 17.76 8.37
CA ILE A 360 -17.94 17.36 7.67
C ILE A 360 -17.79 17.73 6.19
N ALA A 361 -17.98 16.77 5.30
CA ALA A 361 -18.05 17.04 3.87
C ALA A 361 -19.44 17.56 3.52
N VAL A 362 -19.52 18.73 2.88
CA VAL A 362 -20.78 19.31 2.42
C VAL A 362 -20.95 19.00 0.93
N HIS A 363 -22.00 18.28 0.60
CA HIS A 363 -22.42 18.05 -0.77
C HIS A 363 -23.63 18.93 -1.09
N ALA A 364 -23.72 19.41 -2.32
CA ALA A 364 -24.80 20.30 -2.75
C ALA A 364 -25.51 19.73 -3.97
N VAL A 365 -26.84 19.67 -3.89
CA VAL A 365 -27.75 19.26 -4.97
C VAL A 365 -28.66 20.45 -5.25
N ARG A 366 -28.35 21.17 -6.33
CA ARG A 366 -29.17 22.28 -6.80
C ARG A 366 -30.30 21.74 -7.67
N VAL A 367 -31.53 22.05 -7.30
CA VAL A 367 -32.71 21.75 -8.12
C VAL A 367 -32.91 22.91 -9.10
N ILE A 368 -33.05 22.61 -10.38
CA ILE A 368 -33.32 23.63 -11.40
C ILE A 368 -34.81 23.98 -11.33
N SER A 369 -35.12 25.15 -10.77
CA SER A 369 -36.49 25.69 -10.70
C SER A 369 -36.74 26.73 -11.79
N ALA A 370 -37.89 27.40 -11.71
CA ALA A 370 -38.36 28.35 -12.73
C ALA A 370 -37.95 29.81 -12.45
N HIS A 371 -37.04 30.07 -11.51
CA HIS A 371 -36.58 31.40 -11.08
C HIS A 371 -35.19 31.75 -11.64
N PRO A 372 -35.07 32.05 -12.95
CA PRO A 372 -33.79 32.25 -13.62
C PRO A 372 -32.95 33.40 -13.03
N GLU A 373 -33.59 34.38 -12.39
CA GLU A 373 -32.95 35.55 -11.78
C GLU A 373 -32.00 35.20 -10.63
N ASP A 374 -32.27 34.14 -9.87
CA ASP A 374 -31.43 33.72 -8.74
C ASP A 374 -30.47 32.57 -9.09
N HIS A 375 -30.63 31.95 -10.26
CA HIS A 375 -29.88 30.75 -10.67
C HIS A 375 -28.36 30.91 -10.56
N VAL A 376 -27.82 32.05 -11.00
CA VAL A 376 -26.38 32.32 -10.96
C VAL A 376 -25.87 32.40 -9.52
N ARG A 377 -26.61 33.09 -8.65
CA ARG A 377 -26.24 33.25 -7.24
C ARG A 377 -26.38 31.94 -6.48
N CYS A 378 -27.44 31.18 -6.75
CA CYS A 378 -27.68 29.86 -6.19
C CYS A 378 -26.56 28.88 -6.56
N GLU A 379 -26.22 28.80 -7.85
CA GLU A 379 -25.09 27.99 -8.32
C GLU A 379 -23.78 28.38 -7.64
N GLN A 380 -23.47 29.68 -7.55
CA GLN A 380 -22.25 30.16 -6.91
C GLN A 380 -22.18 29.72 -5.44
N HIS A 381 -23.23 29.96 -4.65
CA HIS A 381 -23.26 29.60 -3.24
C HIS A 381 -23.17 28.07 -3.04
N PHE A 382 -23.90 27.28 -3.83
CA PHE A 382 -23.89 25.81 -3.71
C PHE A 382 -22.55 25.21 -4.13
N ARG A 383 -21.91 25.75 -5.17
CA ARG A 383 -20.56 25.34 -5.57
C ARG A 383 -19.52 25.69 -4.52
N GLU A 384 -19.61 26.88 -3.92
CA GLU A 384 -18.70 27.30 -2.85
C GLU A 384 -18.84 26.40 -1.62
N LEU A 385 -20.08 26.11 -1.19
CA LEU A 385 -20.37 25.18 -0.10
C LEU A 385 -19.84 23.76 -0.40
N ALA A 386 -20.00 23.29 -1.64
CA ALA A 386 -19.50 21.97 -2.04
C ALA A 386 -17.98 21.92 -2.22
N ALA A 387 -17.33 23.03 -2.58
CA ALA A 387 -15.88 23.10 -2.71
C ALA A 387 -15.18 22.89 -1.35
N GLY A 388 -15.82 23.36 -0.27
CA GLY A 388 -15.31 23.25 1.10
C GLY A 388 -14.02 24.06 1.31
N THR A 389 -13.43 23.96 2.50
CA THR A 389 -12.15 24.60 2.84
C THR A 389 -11.02 23.59 2.93
N SER A 390 -11.26 22.47 3.61
CA SER A 390 -10.28 21.38 3.82
C SER A 390 -10.73 20.05 3.24
N ILE A 391 -12.05 19.81 3.15
CA ILE A 391 -12.62 18.64 2.50
C ILE A 391 -13.60 19.09 1.43
N SER A 392 -13.28 18.79 0.17
CA SER A 392 -14.19 19.06 -0.95
C SER A 392 -15.27 18.00 -1.06
N GLY A 393 -16.52 18.44 -1.02
CA GLY A 393 -17.67 17.62 -1.34
C GLY A 393 -17.93 17.53 -2.84
N ARG A 394 -19.21 17.43 -3.21
CA ARG A 394 -19.63 17.24 -4.60
C ARG A 394 -20.82 18.14 -4.88
N TYR A 395 -20.83 18.75 -6.05
CA TYR A 395 -21.92 19.56 -6.56
C TYR A 395 -22.67 18.77 -7.65
N LEU A 396 -24.00 18.79 -7.61
CA LEU A 396 -24.86 18.22 -8.63
C LEU A 396 -25.98 19.20 -8.97
N GLU A 397 -26.34 19.22 -10.24
CA GLU A 397 -27.57 19.85 -10.71
C GLU A 397 -28.59 18.78 -11.02
N PHE A 398 -29.84 19.04 -10.62
CA PHE A 398 -30.95 18.14 -10.83
C PHE A 398 -32.11 18.87 -11.50
N ASP A 399 -32.43 18.38 -12.69
CA ASP A 399 -33.65 18.73 -13.39
C ASP A 399 -34.70 17.64 -13.12
N VAL A 400 -35.84 18.07 -12.60
CA VAL A 400 -36.89 17.18 -12.12
C VAL A 400 -37.53 16.36 -13.23
N ARG A 401 -37.40 16.79 -14.51
CA ARG A 401 -37.83 16.03 -15.69
C ARG A 401 -37.20 14.63 -15.76
N PHE A 402 -36.04 14.42 -15.14
CA PHE A 402 -35.36 13.11 -15.12
C PHE A 402 -35.82 12.17 -13.99
N GLY A 403 -36.75 12.62 -13.13
CA GLY A 403 -37.38 11.81 -12.09
C GLY A 403 -36.48 11.34 -10.94
N ALA A 404 -37.10 10.74 -9.92
CA ALA A 404 -36.43 10.37 -8.67
C ALA A 404 -35.29 9.35 -8.83
N SER A 405 -35.38 8.44 -9.81
CA SER A 405 -34.38 7.38 -10.02
C SER A 405 -33.02 7.95 -10.47
N SER A 406 -33.03 8.97 -11.34
CA SER A 406 -31.80 9.66 -11.78
C SER A 406 -31.12 10.34 -10.60
N LEU A 407 -31.88 11.05 -9.77
CA LEU A 407 -31.38 11.71 -8.57
C LEU A 407 -30.83 10.69 -7.56
N THR A 408 -31.56 9.60 -7.31
CA THR A 408 -31.18 8.51 -6.40
C THR A 408 -29.81 7.95 -6.77
N ASN A 409 -29.59 7.62 -8.04
CA ASN A 409 -28.34 7.02 -8.50
C ASN A 409 -27.16 7.98 -8.31
N ARG A 410 -27.33 9.27 -8.63
CA ARG A 410 -26.26 10.28 -8.50
C ARG A 410 -25.94 10.58 -7.04
N MET A 411 -26.95 10.74 -6.18
CA MET A 411 -26.76 10.95 -4.74
C MET A 411 -26.10 9.75 -4.06
N SER A 412 -26.54 8.52 -4.40
CA SER A 412 -25.94 7.30 -3.84
C SER A 412 -24.47 7.16 -4.27
N ALA A 413 -24.18 7.39 -5.56
CA ALA A 413 -22.82 7.35 -6.09
C ALA A 413 -21.92 8.43 -5.46
N MET A 414 -22.46 9.62 -5.22
CA MET A 414 -21.78 10.72 -4.53
C MET A 414 -21.36 10.31 -3.11
N ILE A 415 -22.32 9.84 -2.30
CA ILE A 415 -22.10 9.49 -0.89
C ILE A 415 -21.16 8.28 -0.77
N LEU A 416 -21.45 7.19 -1.50
CA LEU A 416 -20.67 5.96 -1.42
C LEU A 416 -19.29 6.11 -2.08
N GLY A 417 -19.20 6.83 -3.20
CA GLY A 417 -17.94 7.11 -3.89
C GLY A 417 -16.98 7.89 -3.00
N PHE A 418 -17.46 8.97 -2.40
CA PHE A 418 -16.67 9.75 -1.45
C PHE A 418 -16.23 8.92 -0.24
N HIS A 419 -17.15 8.15 0.36
CA HIS A 419 -16.82 7.28 1.49
C HIS A 419 -15.72 6.25 1.12
N ARG A 420 -15.81 5.64 -0.07
CA ARG A 420 -14.80 4.70 -0.58
C ARG A 420 -13.46 5.39 -0.82
N ASP A 421 -13.45 6.61 -1.36
CA ASP A 421 -12.22 7.38 -1.60
C ASP A 421 -11.57 7.82 -0.28
N ALA A 422 -12.35 8.26 0.70
CA ALA A 422 -11.86 8.57 2.05
C ALA A 422 -11.30 7.31 2.76
N LEU A 423 -11.94 6.15 2.59
CA LEU A 423 -11.40 4.87 3.08
C LEU A 423 -10.11 4.48 2.35
N ARG A 424 -10.00 4.74 1.04
CA ARG A 424 -8.78 4.50 0.26
C ARG A 424 -7.64 5.42 0.71
N GLN A 425 -7.92 6.71 0.90
CA GLN A 425 -6.95 7.72 1.37
C GLN A 425 -6.51 7.47 2.82
N SER A 426 -7.44 7.11 3.70
CA SER A 426 -7.12 6.70 5.07
C SER A 426 -6.33 5.39 5.09
N ARG A 427 -6.60 4.47 4.16
CA ARG A 427 -5.80 3.26 3.97
C ARG A 427 -4.41 3.57 3.41
N SER A 428 -4.27 4.46 2.44
CA SER A 428 -2.97 4.80 1.85
C SER A 428 -2.08 5.57 2.83
N ALA A 429 -2.61 6.60 3.51
CA ALA A 429 -1.86 7.38 4.52
C ALA A 429 -1.49 6.56 5.77
N ALA A 430 -2.31 5.58 6.16
CA ALA A 430 -1.97 4.66 7.24
C ALA A 430 -1.07 3.49 6.79
N SER A 431 -1.02 3.14 5.49
CA SER A 431 -0.33 1.93 5.02
C SER A 431 1.13 2.10 4.64
N GLU A 432 1.58 3.30 4.22
CA GLU A 432 2.93 3.43 3.64
C GLU A 432 4.07 3.35 4.67
N GLN A 433 3.83 3.64 5.96
CA GLN A 433 4.90 3.70 6.98
C GLN A 433 4.81 2.64 8.11
N THR A 434 3.70 1.90 8.24
CA THR A 434 3.49 1.00 9.40
C THR A 434 3.21 -0.47 9.11
N ARG A 435 3.05 -0.90 7.85
CA ARG A 435 2.86 -2.33 7.53
C ARG A 435 4.19 -3.02 7.19
N PRO A 436 4.51 -4.17 7.79
CA PRO A 436 5.73 -4.89 7.45
C PRO A 436 5.60 -5.44 6.02
N ILE A 437 6.54 -5.06 5.17
CA ILE A 437 6.63 -5.47 3.76
C ILE A 437 6.85 -6.98 3.64
N LEU A 438 7.49 -7.57 4.65
CA LEU A 438 7.68 -9.00 4.80
C LEU A 438 6.74 -9.57 5.88
N GLY A 439 6.44 -10.86 5.79
CA GLY A 439 5.68 -11.58 6.80
C GLY A 439 4.17 -11.35 6.71
N PRO A 440 3.51 -11.78 5.60
CA PRO A 440 2.07 -11.69 5.49
C PRO A 440 1.41 -12.46 6.63
N ARG A 441 0.22 -11.98 7.02
CA ARG A 441 -0.60 -12.64 8.05
C ARG A 441 -1.37 -13.80 7.41
N LEU A 442 -1.08 -15.02 7.83
CA LEU A 442 -1.77 -16.23 7.41
C LEU A 442 -2.59 -16.79 8.57
N LEU A 443 -3.69 -17.45 8.23
CA LEU A 443 -4.54 -18.11 9.20
C LEU A 443 -3.80 -19.32 9.78
N ALA A 444 -3.69 -19.34 11.10
CA ALA A 444 -3.28 -20.52 11.84
C ALA A 444 -4.31 -21.62 11.62
N VAL A 445 -3.86 -22.76 11.13
CA VAL A 445 -4.66 -23.98 11.09
C VAL A 445 -3.99 -24.94 12.08
N ALA A 446 -4.66 -25.19 13.19
CA ALA A 446 -4.19 -26.09 14.23
C ALA A 446 -4.96 -27.42 14.15
N PRO A 447 -4.34 -28.57 14.48
CA PRO A 447 -5.07 -29.79 14.72
C PRO A 447 -6.15 -29.58 15.80
N PRO A 448 -7.27 -30.31 15.77
CA PRO A 448 -8.30 -30.23 16.81
C PRO A 448 -7.67 -30.37 18.21
N GLY A 449 -7.89 -29.39 19.10
CA GLY A 449 -7.40 -29.40 20.49
C GLY A 449 -6.07 -28.67 20.76
N ALA A 450 -5.37 -28.15 19.76
CA ALA A 450 -4.13 -27.39 19.96
C ALA A 450 -4.37 -25.87 20.06
N ALA A 451 -3.83 -25.23 21.09
CA ALA A 451 -3.95 -23.78 21.30
C ALA A 451 -3.20 -22.99 20.21
N VAL A 452 -3.92 -22.08 19.52
CA VAL A 452 -3.33 -21.16 18.54
C VAL A 452 -2.69 -19.99 19.28
N LYS A 453 -1.36 -19.84 19.19
CA LYS A 453 -0.66 -18.66 19.73
C LYS A 453 -0.98 -17.42 18.87
N PRO A 454 -1.31 -16.26 19.48
CA PRO A 454 -1.64 -15.04 18.73
C PRO A 454 -0.41 -14.42 18.05
N ASP A 455 -0.60 -13.90 16.84
CA ASP A 455 0.31 -13.02 16.06
C ASP A 455 1.82 -13.27 16.22
N GLY A 456 2.24 -14.53 15.99
CA GLY A 456 3.63 -14.96 16.14
C GLY A 456 4.37 -15.12 14.81
N PHE A 457 5.69 -14.97 14.85
CA PHE A 457 6.57 -15.39 13.76
C PHE A 457 6.53 -16.92 13.62
N ALA A 458 6.22 -17.39 12.42
CA ALA A 458 6.18 -18.81 12.08
C ALA A 458 7.04 -19.11 10.86
N ARG A 459 7.38 -20.39 10.71
CA ARG A 459 8.11 -20.93 9.55
C ARG A 459 7.38 -22.16 9.05
N GLY A 460 7.49 -22.43 7.75
CA GLY A 460 6.93 -23.64 7.17
C GLY A 460 7.33 -23.82 5.72
N PHE A 461 6.74 -24.83 5.09
CA PHE A 461 7.05 -25.31 3.76
C PHE A 461 5.86 -25.09 2.82
N ILE A 462 6.12 -24.53 1.65
CA ILE A 462 5.11 -24.21 0.64
C ILE A 462 5.57 -24.66 -0.75
N CYS A 463 4.63 -25.11 -1.57
CA CYS A 463 4.80 -25.31 -3.02
C CYS A 463 4.29 -24.07 -3.77
N ALA A 464 4.95 -23.68 -4.86
CA ALA A 464 4.49 -22.57 -5.68
C ALA A 464 3.20 -22.85 -6.47
N LEU A 465 2.83 -24.13 -6.58
CA LEU A 465 1.68 -24.63 -7.33
C LEU A 465 0.63 -25.23 -6.38
N ASP A 466 -0.64 -25.19 -6.78
CA ASP A 466 -1.71 -25.96 -6.16
C ASP A 466 -1.77 -27.40 -6.69
N ALA A 467 -2.71 -28.20 -6.17
CA ALA A 467 -2.87 -29.60 -6.56
C ALA A 467 -3.25 -29.80 -8.03
N ARG A 468 -3.73 -28.75 -8.72
CA ARG A 468 -4.05 -28.73 -10.15
C ARG A 468 -2.92 -28.16 -11.01
N GLY A 469 -1.76 -27.87 -10.40
CA GLY A 469 -0.60 -27.30 -11.10
C GLY A 469 -0.69 -25.79 -11.36
N ARG A 470 -1.67 -25.09 -10.78
CA ARG A 470 -1.84 -23.63 -10.97
C ARG A 470 -0.98 -22.85 -9.98
N PRO A 471 -0.36 -21.73 -10.38
CA PRO A 471 0.49 -20.95 -9.48
C PRO A 471 -0.33 -20.25 -8.39
N VAL A 472 0.09 -20.40 -7.13
CA VAL A 472 -0.54 -19.74 -5.96
C VAL A 472 0.28 -18.57 -5.42
N VAL A 473 1.56 -18.50 -5.78
CA VAL A 473 2.49 -17.44 -5.39
C VAL A 473 3.37 -17.02 -6.57
N ASP A 474 3.72 -15.74 -6.61
CA ASP A 474 4.74 -15.20 -7.50
C ASP A 474 6.07 -15.10 -6.75
N ARG A 475 7.14 -15.58 -7.38
CA ARG A 475 8.50 -15.37 -6.87
C ARG A 475 8.92 -13.94 -7.18
N VAL A 476 9.30 -13.19 -6.14
CA VAL A 476 9.77 -11.81 -6.27
C VAL A 476 11.21 -11.67 -5.78
N VAL A 477 11.94 -10.75 -6.40
CA VAL A 477 13.35 -10.45 -6.18
C VAL A 477 13.46 -9.01 -5.69
N MET A 478 14.15 -8.83 -4.55
CA MET A 478 14.45 -7.52 -4.00
C MET A 478 15.60 -6.89 -4.76
N VAL A 479 15.42 -5.65 -5.19
CA VAL A 479 16.43 -4.80 -5.86
C VAL A 479 16.40 -3.42 -5.23
N THR A 480 17.51 -2.68 -5.32
CA THR A 480 17.51 -1.24 -5.04
C THR A 480 17.43 -0.40 -6.31
N TYR A 481 17.01 0.85 -6.18
CA TYR A 481 16.97 1.79 -7.30
C TYR A 481 18.37 1.95 -7.90
N GLY A 482 19.39 2.15 -7.06
CA GLY A 482 20.77 2.29 -7.51
C GLY A 482 21.32 1.04 -8.18
N GLU A 483 20.96 -0.16 -7.71
CA GLU A 483 21.35 -1.42 -8.36
C GLU A 483 20.79 -1.52 -9.78
N LEU A 484 19.51 -1.15 -9.96
CA LEU A 484 18.84 -1.24 -11.26
C LEU A 484 19.27 -0.13 -12.25
N ASP A 485 19.54 1.05 -11.73
CA ASP A 485 20.10 2.17 -12.51
C ASP A 485 21.52 1.84 -12.99
N GLN A 486 22.39 1.38 -12.08
CA GLN A 486 23.74 0.93 -12.41
C GLN A 486 23.74 -0.23 -13.40
N PHE A 487 22.76 -1.13 -13.32
CA PHE A 487 22.57 -2.22 -14.29
C PHE A 487 22.30 -1.68 -15.70
N ASP A 488 21.41 -0.69 -15.87
CA ASP A 488 21.15 -0.05 -17.18
C ASP A 488 22.39 0.64 -17.72
N SER A 489 23.08 1.44 -16.89
CA SER A 489 24.30 2.16 -17.28
C SER A 489 25.44 1.20 -17.65
N THR A 490 25.63 0.12 -16.90
CA THR A 490 26.67 -0.88 -17.17
C THR A 490 26.41 -1.57 -18.51
N LEU A 491 25.18 -2.00 -18.78
CA LEU A 491 24.84 -2.62 -20.06
C LEU A 491 24.99 -1.66 -21.24
N ASP A 492 24.61 -0.39 -21.08
CA ASP A 492 24.84 0.64 -22.09
C ASP A 492 26.33 0.79 -22.42
N PHE A 493 27.16 0.84 -21.37
CA PHE A 493 28.59 1.01 -21.49
C PHE A 493 29.23 -0.18 -22.21
N ILE A 494 28.88 -1.43 -21.86
CA ILE A 494 29.41 -2.63 -22.52
C ILE A 494 29.07 -2.60 -24.02
N VAL A 495 27.81 -2.38 -24.38
CA VAL A 495 27.36 -2.38 -25.79
C VAL A 495 28.07 -1.29 -26.58
N LYS A 496 28.15 -0.06 -26.04
CA LYS A 496 28.83 1.07 -26.69
C LYS A 496 30.32 0.82 -26.85
N THR A 497 30.97 0.26 -25.85
CA THR A 497 32.41 -0.02 -25.87
C THR A 497 32.75 -1.07 -26.94
N ILE A 498 31.98 -2.15 -27.03
CA ILE A 498 32.20 -3.17 -28.06
C ILE A 498 31.90 -2.63 -29.47
N ARG A 499 30.86 -1.79 -29.63
CA ARG A 499 30.56 -1.13 -30.91
C ARG A 499 31.65 -0.15 -31.34
N ALA A 500 32.24 0.58 -30.41
CA ALA A 500 33.31 1.53 -30.69
C ALA A 500 34.64 0.85 -31.05
N GLY A 501 34.79 -0.45 -30.78
CA GLY A 501 35.98 -1.22 -31.09
C GLY A 501 36.15 -1.58 -32.57
N GLY A 502 35.18 -1.27 -33.44
CA GLY A 502 35.24 -1.50 -34.88
C GLY A 502 34.25 -2.54 -35.40
N ASP A 503 34.41 -2.92 -36.67
CA ASP A 503 33.51 -3.86 -37.33
C ASP A 503 33.67 -5.29 -36.77
N PRO A 504 32.57 -6.07 -36.68
CA PRO A 504 32.59 -7.44 -36.19
C PRO A 504 33.57 -8.33 -36.97
N GLY A 505 34.59 -8.86 -36.29
CA GLY A 505 35.70 -9.64 -36.89
C GLY A 505 37.00 -8.86 -37.12
N ALA A 506 36.96 -7.51 -37.04
CA ALA A 506 38.12 -6.62 -37.13
C ALA A 506 38.24 -5.71 -35.89
N ARG A 507 37.62 -6.10 -34.78
CA ARG A 507 37.59 -5.28 -33.56
C ARG A 507 38.95 -5.25 -32.89
N ASP A 508 39.36 -4.07 -32.44
CA ASP A 508 40.54 -3.91 -31.57
C ASP A 508 40.23 -4.46 -30.18
N GLN A 509 40.49 -5.76 -29.99
CA GLN A 509 40.24 -6.48 -28.75
C GLN A 509 40.96 -5.84 -27.56
N GLU A 510 42.20 -5.37 -27.76
CA GLU A 510 43.02 -4.79 -26.70
C GLU A 510 42.45 -3.42 -26.27
N GLN A 511 42.01 -2.60 -27.21
CA GLN A 511 41.35 -1.33 -26.89
C GLN A 511 40.01 -1.54 -26.18
N VAL A 512 39.20 -2.51 -26.61
CA VAL A 512 37.91 -2.82 -25.98
C VAL A 512 38.11 -3.31 -24.54
N LEU A 513 39.03 -4.26 -24.32
CA LEU A 513 39.33 -4.78 -22.99
C LEU A 513 39.86 -3.69 -22.06
N ARG A 514 40.83 -2.87 -22.48
CA ARG A 514 41.34 -1.74 -21.67
C ARG A 514 40.23 -0.77 -21.24
N ARG A 515 39.29 -0.45 -22.13
CA ARG A 515 38.15 0.44 -21.79
C ARG A 515 37.19 -0.20 -20.79
N LEU A 516 36.93 -1.50 -20.94
CA LEU A 516 36.10 -2.23 -19.98
C LEU A 516 36.82 -2.39 -18.64
N GLU A 517 38.11 -2.67 -18.61
CA GLU A 517 38.93 -2.74 -17.40
C GLU A 517 38.87 -1.42 -16.62
N ASN A 518 39.09 -0.29 -17.28
CA ASN A 518 39.00 1.03 -16.66
C ASN A 518 37.63 1.31 -16.03
N PHE A 519 36.55 0.78 -16.61
CA PHE A 519 35.20 0.93 -16.09
C PHE A 519 34.93 0.02 -14.87
N VAL A 520 35.54 -1.16 -14.85
CA VAL A 520 35.36 -2.15 -13.77
C VAL A 520 36.44 -2.00 -12.68
N SER A 521 37.42 -1.10 -12.87
CA SER A 521 38.48 -0.78 -11.92
C SER A 521 37.94 -0.63 -10.50
N GLY A 522 38.33 -1.56 -9.63
CA GLY A 522 37.87 -1.65 -8.23
C GLY A 522 36.89 -2.80 -7.94
N ALA A 523 36.38 -3.50 -8.95
CA ALA A 523 35.58 -4.72 -8.76
C ALA A 523 36.46 -5.97 -8.81
N SER A 524 36.28 -6.89 -7.85
CA SER A 524 37.01 -8.17 -7.82
C SER A 524 36.43 -9.11 -8.88
N LEU A 525 37.12 -9.25 -10.00
CA LEU A 525 36.81 -10.24 -11.02
C LEU A 525 37.58 -11.53 -10.73
N GLY A 526 36.91 -12.69 -10.81
CA GLY A 526 37.50 -14.00 -10.52
C GLY A 526 38.35 -14.58 -11.65
N GLY A 527 39.02 -13.73 -12.43
CA GLY A 527 39.78 -14.13 -13.63
C GLY A 527 40.01 -12.95 -14.59
N ASP A 528 40.64 -13.24 -15.73
CA ASP A 528 40.83 -12.30 -16.83
C ASP A 528 39.48 -11.82 -17.37
N LEU A 529 39.32 -10.51 -17.54
CA LEU A 529 38.10 -9.88 -18.05
C LEU A 529 37.64 -10.48 -19.39
N ALA A 530 38.58 -10.91 -20.24
CA ALA A 530 38.26 -11.53 -21.51
C ALA A 530 37.38 -12.79 -21.35
N ASP A 531 37.65 -13.61 -20.32
CA ASP A 531 36.97 -14.87 -20.08
C ASP A 531 35.77 -14.76 -19.12
N VAL A 532 35.58 -13.58 -18.53
CA VAL A 532 34.48 -13.33 -17.61
C VAL A 532 33.16 -13.21 -18.39
N PRO A 533 32.10 -13.92 -18.00
CA PRO A 533 30.79 -13.75 -18.61
C PRO A 533 30.15 -12.42 -18.16
N VAL A 534 29.34 -11.80 -19.02
CA VAL A 534 28.67 -10.51 -18.73
C VAL A 534 27.93 -10.54 -17.38
N ARG A 535 27.28 -11.66 -17.02
CA ARG A 535 26.61 -11.83 -15.72
C ARG A 535 27.53 -11.68 -14.51
N ALA A 536 28.79 -12.08 -14.61
CA ALA A 536 29.75 -11.98 -13.51
C ALA A 536 30.24 -10.53 -13.36
N LEU A 537 30.41 -9.82 -14.47
CA LEU A 537 30.68 -8.39 -14.47
C LEU A 537 29.52 -7.60 -13.84
N LEU A 538 28.28 -7.89 -14.24
CA LEU A 538 27.08 -7.29 -13.63
C LEU A 538 26.96 -7.60 -12.15
N LEU A 539 27.24 -8.83 -11.73
CA LEU A 539 27.24 -9.19 -10.31
C LEU A 539 28.29 -8.40 -9.52
N ALA A 540 29.47 -8.19 -10.10
CA ALA A 540 30.55 -7.43 -9.49
C ALA A 540 30.24 -5.92 -9.39
N THR A 541 29.57 -5.33 -10.38
CA THR A 541 29.32 -3.88 -10.44
C THR A 541 28.00 -3.43 -9.83
N CYS A 542 26.91 -4.17 -10.03
CA CYS A 542 25.56 -3.75 -9.64
C CYS A 542 24.81 -4.75 -8.75
N ASP A 543 25.41 -5.91 -8.43
CA ASP A 543 24.81 -6.96 -7.58
C ASP A 543 23.44 -7.46 -8.08
N VAL A 544 23.09 -7.28 -9.36
CA VAL A 544 21.85 -7.78 -9.96
C VAL A 544 22.08 -9.17 -10.58
N PRO A 545 21.31 -10.21 -10.18
CA PRO A 545 21.49 -11.56 -10.72
C PRO A 545 20.92 -11.67 -12.14
N ALA A 546 21.79 -11.56 -13.14
CA ALA A 546 21.44 -11.62 -14.56
C ALA A 546 21.66 -13.03 -15.12
N THR A 547 20.65 -13.92 -15.00
CA THR A 547 20.79 -15.34 -15.39
C THR A 547 20.31 -15.67 -16.81
N GLY A 548 19.80 -14.68 -17.55
CA GLY A 548 19.37 -14.85 -18.95
C GLY A 548 20.51 -15.24 -19.89
N ALA A 549 20.16 -15.91 -20.99
CA ALA A 549 21.11 -16.36 -22.01
C ALA A 549 22.03 -15.24 -22.55
N PRO A 550 21.56 -14.00 -22.81
CA PRO A 550 22.43 -12.92 -23.29
C PRO A 550 23.58 -12.57 -22.35
N PHE A 551 23.43 -12.82 -21.04
CA PHE A 551 24.43 -12.50 -20.03
C PHE A 551 25.44 -13.65 -19.83
N ALA A 552 25.26 -14.77 -20.52
CA ALA A 552 26.14 -15.94 -20.41
C ALA A 552 27.39 -15.85 -21.31
N HIS A 553 27.36 -15.01 -22.35
CA HIS A 553 28.49 -14.80 -23.24
C HIS A 553 29.68 -14.20 -22.51
N ARG A 554 30.88 -14.66 -22.85
CA ARG A 554 32.14 -14.04 -22.41
C ARG A 554 32.39 -12.76 -23.19
N ILE A 555 33.19 -11.88 -22.62
CA ILE A 555 33.56 -10.63 -23.30
C ILE A 555 34.32 -10.94 -24.61
N SER A 556 35.25 -11.90 -24.60
CA SER A 556 35.97 -12.35 -25.80
C SER A 556 35.02 -12.86 -26.89
N ASP A 557 34.05 -13.70 -26.53
CA ASP A 557 33.04 -14.21 -27.46
C ASP A 557 32.26 -13.07 -28.13
N LEU A 558 31.88 -12.05 -27.36
CA LEU A 558 31.15 -10.90 -27.87
C LEU A 558 31.98 -10.04 -28.83
N ILE A 559 33.28 -9.89 -28.55
CA ILE A 559 34.23 -9.16 -29.40
C ILE A 559 34.42 -9.90 -30.73
N ALA A 560 34.56 -11.23 -30.70
CA ALA A 560 34.73 -12.06 -31.89
C ALA A 560 33.43 -12.33 -32.68
N MET A 561 32.26 -12.04 -32.07
CA MET A 561 30.94 -12.35 -32.63
C MET A 561 30.69 -11.67 -33.98
N PRO A 562 30.20 -12.38 -35.03
CA PRO A 562 29.81 -11.78 -36.31
C PRO A 562 28.69 -10.74 -36.18
N ARG A 563 28.62 -9.78 -37.12
CA ARG A 563 27.67 -8.66 -37.07
C ARG A 563 26.20 -9.05 -36.84
N PRO A 564 25.63 -10.04 -37.57
CA PRO A 564 24.22 -10.38 -37.38
C PRO A 564 23.93 -10.95 -35.98
N ALA A 565 24.84 -11.78 -35.46
CA ALA A 565 24.73 -12.36 -34.13
C ALA A 565 24.91 -11.29 -33.04
N PHE A 566 25.86 -10.37 -33.23
CA PHE A 566 26.07 -9.27 -32.29
C PHE A 566 24.87 -8.31 -32.24
N GLU A 567 24.27 -7.96 -33.38
CA GLU A 567 23.07 -7.11 -33.40
C GLU A 567 21.83 -7.82 -32.85
N HIS A 568 21.76 -9.15 -32.92
CA HIS A 568 20.74 -9.92 -32.21
C HIS A 568 20.94 -9.83 -30.69
N TRP A 569 22.16 -10.11 -30.21
CA TRP A 569 22.51 -9.97 -28.79
C TRP A 569 22.27 -8.54 -28.28
N ALA A 570 22.68 -7.52 -29.04
CA ALA A 570 22.49 -6.11 -28.66
C ALA A 570 21.00 -5.73 -28.54
N ARG A 571 20.12 -6.31 -29.36
CA ARG A 571 18.67 -6.14 -29.24
C ARG A 571 18.12 -6.77 -27.96
N ASP A 572 18.61 -7.94 -27.57
CA ASP A 572 18.21 -8.59 -26.30
C ASP A 572 18.66 -7.78 -25.08
N ILE A 573 19.87 -7.22 -25.14
CA ILE A 573 20.37 -6.30 -24.12
C ILE A 573 19.52 -5.02 -24.06
N ALA A 574 19.17 -4.45 -25.22
CA ALA A 574 18.29 -3.27 -25.28
C ALA A 574 16.90 -3.55 -24.69
N ALA A 575 16.32 -4.74 -24.93
CA ALA A 575 15.05 -5.14 -24.34
C ALA A 575 15.14 -5.26 -22.80
N SER A 576 16.25 -5.80 -22.30
CA SER A 576 16.54 -5.92 -20.86
C SER A 576 16.66 -4.54 -20.20
N ARG A 577 17.38 -3.61 -20.85
CA ARG A 577 17.49 -2.21 -20.44
C ARG A 577 16.15 -1.48 -20.44
N ALA A 578 15.33 -1.69 -21.47
CA ALA A 578 13.99 -1.11 -21.52
C ALA A 578 13.10 -1.62 -20.37
N ARG A 579 13.21 -2.90 -19.97
CA ARG A 579 12.56 -3.43 -18.76
C ARG A 579 13.04 -2.70 -17.50
N ALA A 580 14.35 -2.55 -17.30
CA ALA A 580 14.91 -1.84 -16.16
C ALA A 580 14.38 -0.39 -16.06
N ARG A 581 14.43 0.37 -17.16
CA ARG A 581 13.96 1.76 -17.22
C ARG A 581 12.47 1.90 -16.93
N ARG A 582 11.64 0.96 -17.40
CA ARG A 582 10.20 0.95 -17.08
C ARG A 582 9.94 0.79 -15.58
N HIS A 583 10.74 0.00 -14.87
CA HIS A 583 10.62 -0.12 -13.41
C HIS A 583 11.15 1.12 -12.68
N LEU A 584 12.27 1.70 -13.14
CA LEU A 584 12.83 2.94 -12.58
C LEU A 584 11.82 4.11 -12.68
N ALA A 585 11.08 4.22 -13.79
CA ALA A 585 10.08 5.27 -14.00
C ALA A 585 8.83 5.17 -13.09
N ARG A 586 8.63 4.04 -12.40
CA ARG A 586 7.45 3.79 -11.56
C ARG A 586 7.69 4.20 -10.11
N SER A 587 7.27 5.41 -9.74
CA SER A 587 7.44 5.93 -8.37
C SER A 587 6.71 5.11 -7.30
N ASP A 588 5.62 4.41 -7.66
CA ASP A 588 4.80 3.56 -6.78
C ASP A 588 5.50 2.27 -6.31
N LEU A 589 6.58 1.86 -6.98
CA LEU A 589 7.29 0.61 -6.67
C LEU A 589 8.27 0.73 -5.50
N TRP A 590 8.79 1.93 -5.26
CA TRP A 590 9.99 2.15 -4.48
C TRP A 590 9.66 2.56 -3.04
N PHE A 591 10.14 1.78 -2.07
CA PHE A 591 9.97 2.05 -0.64
C PHE A 591 11.32 2.18 0.08
N THR A 592 11.31 2.75 1.28
CA THR A 592 12.50 2.79 2.15
C THR A 592 12.30 1.85 3.34
N PRO A 593 13.21 0.90 3.59
CA PRO A 593 13.14 0.05 4.77
C PRO A 593 13.47 0.86 6.04
N GLY A 594 12.60 0.80 7.04
CA GLY A 594 12.79 1.54 8.30
C GLY A 594 12.24 2.98 8.26
N SER A 595 12.72 3.83 9.17
CA SER A 595 12.20 5.18 9.41
C SER A 595 13.10 6.32 8.90
N SER A 596 14.18 6.04 8.18
CA SER A 596 15.06 7.07 7.64
C SER A 596 14.58 7.52 6.25
N ALA A 597 14.67 8.82 5.97
CA ALA A 597 14.52 9.35 4.62
C ALA A 597 15.79 9.02 3.82
N GLY A 598 15.85 7.81 3.26
CA GLY A 598 16.99 7.36 2.46
C GLY A 598 17.09 8.10 1.12
N THR A 599 18.30 8.12 0.55
CA THR A 599 18.53 8.60 -0.82
C THR A 599 17.73 7.78 -1.83
N LEU A 600 17.45 8.34 -3.01
CA LEU A 600 16.70 7.63 -4.07
C LEU A 600 17.37 6.28 -4.41
N ALA A 601 18.70 6.27 -4.53
CA ALA A 601 19.49 5.07 -4.82
C ALA A 601 19.33 3.96 -3.76
N GLY A 602 19.07 4.34 -2.51
CA GLY A 602 18.87 3.44 -1.38
C GLY A 602 17.45 2.91 -1.22
N ARG A 603 16.51 3.29 -2.09
CA ARG A 603 15.13 2.74 -2.08
C ARG A 603 15.10 1.33 -2.67
N HIS A 604 14.15 0.53 -2.20
CA HIS A 604 13.99 -0.88 -2.55
C HIS A 604 12.69 -1.13 -3.30
N ALA A 605 12.68 -2.17 -4.12
CA ALA A 605 11.48 -2.70 -4.75
C ALA A 605 11.54 -4.23 -4.77
N PHE A 606 10.37 -4.87 -4.87
CA PHE A 606 10.26 -6.31 -5.13
C PHE A 606 9.64 -6.52 -6.50
N LEU A 607 10.48 -6.90 -7.47
CA LEU A 607 10.07 -7.18 -8.84
C LEU A 607 9.74 -8.66 -8.99
N LYS A 608 8.78 -9.03 -9.85
CA LYS A 608 8.59 -10.45 -10.15
C LYS A 608 9.82 -10.99 -10.86
N ALA A 609 10.17 -12.24 -10.57
CA ALA A 609 11.38 -12.85 -11.12
C ALA A 609 11.35 -12.99 -12.66
N ASP A 610 10.17 -13.06 -13.27
CA ASP A 610 9.94 -13.07 -14.72
C ASP A 610 9.88 -11.67 -15.34
N GLU A 611 9.65 -10.63 -14.53
CA GLU A 611 9.70 -9.21 -14.92
C GLU A 611 11.07 -8.57 -14.69
N MET A 612 12.03 -9.32 -14.14
CA MET A 612 13.41 -8.86 -13.99
C MET A 612 14.02 -8.55 -15.38
N PRO A 613 14.92 -7.55 -15.45
CA PRO A 613 15.59 -7.17 -16.69
C PRO A 613 16.24 -8.33 -17.44
#